data_AF-A0A1Y5G734-F1
#
_entry.id   AF-A0A1Y5G734-F1
#
_cell.length_a   1.000
_cell.length_b   1.000
_cell.length_c   1.000
_cell.angle_alpha   90.00
_cell.angle_beta   90.00
_cell.angle_gamma   90.00
#
_symmetry.space_group_name_H-M   'P 1'
#
loop_
_entity.id
_entity.type
_entity.pdbx_description
1 polymer ?
#
loop_
_entity_poly.entity_id
_entity_poly.type
_entity_poly.pdbx_seq_one_letter_code
_entity_poly.pdbx_strand_id
1 'polypeptide(L)'
;MIILDATSFIGKGLHRECYIHPDDSNQCVKVVVHGDLSESKREQKYYKFLQKKNIRWDIVPRFHGLVETDKGSGAVFDLIRDFNGEVSKTLEYYLSSEQLDKKEIPGICEAIATFKRELHSQAIITMTLSPKNIMYKKTAGNEGCLVLIDNIGNSDFIPVCTYITYLAKKKIARKLLRFEQTVLKMCAHNKALQKGLKT
;
A
#
# COMPACT_ATOMS: atom_id res chain seq x y z
N MET A 1 -9.10 2.50 25.76
CA MET A 1 -8.14 3.45 25.20
C MET A 1 -6.84 2.70 24.99
N ILE A 2 -6.30 2.71 23.79
CA ILE A 2 -5.06 2.03 23.43
C ILE A 2 -3.87 2.93 23.75
N ILE A 3 -2.78 2.37 24.28
CA ILE A 3 -1.53 3.09 24.52
C ILE A 3 -0.54 2.72 23.42
N LEU A 4 -0.07 3.71 22.67
CA LEU A 4 0.90 3.54 21.60
C LEU A 4 2.30 3.91 22.11
N ASP A 5 3.09 2.87 22.37
CA ASP A 5 4.45 2.97 22.87
C ASP A 5 5.47 3.23 21.74
N ALA A 6 6.69 3.63 22.10
CA ALA A 6 7.77 3.84 21.12
C ALA A 6 8.30 2.52 20.54
N THR A 7 8.15 1.40 21.26
CA THR A 7 8.65 0.07 20.86
C THR A 7 7.81 -0.57 19.74
N SER A 8 6.56 -0.15 19.60
CA SER A 8 5.62 -0.56 18.56
C SER A 8 5.69 0.34 17.33
N PHE A 9 6.52 1.37 17.32
CA PHE A 9 6.66 2.28 16.19
C PHE A 9 7.15 1.55 14.93
N ILE A 10 6.37 1.65 13.85
CA ILE A 10 6.70 1.05 12.55
C ILE A 10 7.33 2.09 11.63
N GLY A 11 6.74 3.29 11.59
CA GLY A 11 7.19 4.32 10.67
C GLY A 11 6.35 5.59 10.70
N LYS A 12 6.92 6.64 10.12
CA LYS A 12 6.32 7.98 10.06
C LYS A 12 6.18 8.43 8.61
N GLY A 13 4.95 8.79 8.25
CA GLY A 13 4.64 9.52 7.03
C GLY A 13 4.65 11.03 7.28
N LEU A 14 4.16 11.80 6.29
CA LEU A 14 4.12 13.26 6.38
C LEU A 14 3.19 13.76 7.50
N HIS A 15 2.03 13.12 7.65
CA HIS A 15 0.97 13.54 8.58
C HIS A 15 0.64 12.50 9.65
N ARG A 16 1.09 11.26 9.46
CA ARG A 16 0.68 10.11 10.26
C ARG A 16 1.86 9.30 10.76
N GLU A 17 1.71 8.74 11.96
CA GLU A 17 2.60 7.73 12.51
C GLU A 17 1.85 6.40 12.58
N CYS A 18 2.59 5.31 12.37
CA CYS A 18 2.05 3.95 12.34
C CYS A 18 2.72 3.12 13.44
N TYR A 19 1.90 2.42 14.22
CA TYR A 19 2.33 1.60 15.34
C TYR A 19 1.74 0.20 15.22
N ILE A 20 2.44 -0.82 15.72
CA ILE A 20 1.87 -2.16 15.90
C ILE A 20 0.77 -2.06 16.95
N HIS A 21 -0.38 -2.70 16.70
CA HIS A 21 -1.46 -2.73 17.67
C HIS A 21 -1.03 -3.55 18.91
N PRO A 22 -1.19 -3.05 20.14
CA PRO A 22 -0.65 -3.72 21.34
C PRO A 22 -1.32 -5.07 21.61
N ASP A 23 -2.62 -5.18 21.31
CA ASP A 23 -3.38 -6.42 21.56
C ASP A 23 -3.38 -7.41 20.37
N ASP A 24 -2.92 -7.00 19.18
CA ASP A 24 -2.88 -7.85 17.98
C ASP A 24 -1.68 -7.50 17.10
N SER A 25 -0.65 -8.34 17.14
CA SER A 25 0.58 -8.13 16.38
C SER A 25 0.40 -8.18 14.85
N ASN A 26 -0.77 -8.62 14.35
CA ASN A 26 -1.11 -8.62 12.93
C ASN A 26 -1.85 -7.35 12.49
N GLN A 27 -2.06 -6.41 13.40
CA GLN A 27 -2.69 -5.13 13.11
C GLN A 27 -1.75 -3.97 13.39
N CYS A 28 -2.02 -2.84 12.73
CA CYS A 28 -1.37 -1.57 13.01
C CYS A 28 -2.39 -0.47 13.22
N VAL A 29 -2.00 0.52 14.03
CA VAL A 29 -2.78 1.71 14.32
C VAL A 29 -2.08 2.91 13.68
N LYS A 30 -2.79 3.59 12.78
CA LYS A 30 -2.35 4.84 12.16
C LYS A 30 -2.98 6.02 12.87
N VAL A 31 -2.16 6.91 13.42
CA VAL A 31 -2.59 8.13 14.12
C VAL A 31 -2.14 9.36 13.38
N VAL A 32 -2.97 10.40 13.37
CA VAL A 32 -2.63 11.71 12.79
C VAL A 32 -1.84 12.50 13.81
N VAL A 33 -0.62 12.88 13.46
CA VAL A 33 0.28 13.65 14.33
C VAL A 33 0.48 15.08 13.85
N HIS A 34 0.25 15.35 12.56
CA HIS A 34 0.39 16.68 11.95
C HIS A 34 -0.70 16.90 10.90
N GLY A 35 -1.19 18.13 10.78
CA GLY A 35 -2.23 18.50 9.81
C GLY A 35 -3.66 18.21 10.29
N ASP A 36 -4.61 18.19 9.37
CA ASP A 36 -6.02 17.93 9.67
C ASP A 36 -6.43 16.47 9.43
N LEU A 37 -7.65 16.13 9.85
CA LEU A 37 -8.21 14.78 9.71
C LEU A 37 -8.80 14.50 8.32
N SER A 38 -8.71 15.44 7.36
CA SER A 38 -9.42 15.33 6.08
C SER A 38 -8.92 14.15 5.24
N GLU A 39 -7.60 13.94 5.23
CA GLU A 39 -6.96 12.84 4.52
C GLU A 39 -7.41 11.49 5.09
N SER A 40 -7.32 11.33 6.41
CA SER A 40 -7.75 10.12 7.11
C SER A 40 -9.24 9.84 6.92
N LYS A 41 -10.09 10.87 7.03
CA LYS A 41 -11.55 10.74 6.79
C LYS A 41 -11.86 10.28 5.37
N ARG A 42 -11.14 10.83 4.37
CA ARG A 42 -11.31 10.44 2.96
C ARG A 42 -10.88 8.99 2.74
N GLU A 43 -9.73 8.60 3.26
CA GLU A 43 -9.22 7.22 3.16
C GLU A 43 -10.21 6.24 3.82
N GLN A 44 -10.63 6.51 5.06
CA GLN A 44 -11.62 5.70 5.78
C GLN A 44 -12.96 5.57 5.03
N LYS A 45 -13.46 6.67 4.45
CA LYS A 45 -14.68 6.65 3.63
C LYS A 45 -14.52 5.74 2.42
N TYR A 46 -13.34 5.74 1.79
CA TYR A 46 -13.07 4.88 0.66
C TYR A 46 -12.93 3.41 1.06
N TYR A 47 -12.28 3.11 2.18
CA TYR A 47 -12.25 1.75 2.73
C TYR A 47 -13.66 1.20 3.01
N LYS A 48 -14.54 2.01 3.61
CA LYS A 48 -15.95 1.63 3.79
C LYS A 48 -16.68 1.36 2.47
N PHE A 49 -16.34 2.11 1.42
CA PHE A 49 -16.85 1.83 0.07
C PHE A 49 -16.31 0.50 -0.48
N LEU A 50 -15.01 0.21 -0.32
CA LEU A 50 -14.40 -1.06 -0.76
C LEU A 50 -14.98 -2.27 -0.02
N GLN A 51 -15.27 -2.14 1.29
CA GLN A 51 -15.98 -3.15 2.09
C GLN A 51 -17.37 -3.43 1.51
N LYS A 52 -18.15 -2.39 1.22
CA LYS A 52 -19.48 -2.54 0.59
C LYS A 52 -19.41 -3.14 -0.82
N LYS A 53 -18.34 -2.88 -1.56
CA LYS A 53 -18.07 -3.45 -2.88
C LYS A 53 -17.63 -4.93 -2.81
N ASN A 54 -17.31 -5.44 -1.62
CA ASN A 54 -16.80 -6.79 -1.40
C ASN A 54 -15.60 -7.13 -2.29
N ILE A 55 -14.59 -6.25 -2.28
CA ILE A 55 -13.34 -6.49 -3.01
C ILE A 55 -12.56 -7.66 -2.40
N ARG A 56 -11.57 -8.15 -3.14
CA ARG A 56 -10.53 -9.00 -2.57
C ARG A 56 -9.49 -8.13 -1.88
N TRP A 57 -9.14 -8.50 -0.65
CA TRP A 57 -8.20 -7.78 0.20
C TRP A 57 -6.74 -8.20 -0.03
N ASP A 58 -6.45 -8.82 -1.19
CA ASP A 58 -5.13 -9.37 -1.50
C ASP A 58 -4.08 -8.28 -1.74
N ILE A 59 -4.51 -7.08 -2.17
CA ILE A 59 -3.63 -5.97 -2.59
C ILE A 59 -3.80 -4.68 -1.79
N VAL A 60 -4.65 -4.69 -0.77
CA VAL A 60 -4.89 -3.57 0.16
C VAL A 60 -5.19 -4.14 1.56
N PRO A 61 -4.67 -3.55 2.66
CA PRO A 61 -4.94 -4.06 4.00
C PRO A 61 -6.41 -3.89 4.37
N ARG A 62 -6.98 -4.78 5.17
CA ARG A 62 -8.33 -4.56 5.72
C ARG A 62 -8.32 -3.39 6.68
N PHE A 63 -9.42 -2.64 6.67
CA PHE A 63 -9.70 -1.59 7.66
C PHE A 63 -10.62 -2.17 8.75
N HIS A 64 -10.18 -2.14 10.00
CA HIS A 64 -10.88 -2.73 11.15
C HIS A 64 -11.69 -1.73 11.96
N GLY A 65 -11.54 -0.44 11.68
CA GLY A 65 -12.31 0.62 12.34
C GLY A 65 -11.44 1.67 13.01
N LEU A 66 -12.09 2.47 13.84
CA LEU A 66 -11.46 3.54 14.60
C LEU A 66 -11.37 3.13 16.07
N VAL A 67 -10.28 3.53 16.71
CA VAL A 67 -10.00 3.29 18.12
C VAL A 67 -9.52 4.59 18.76
N GLU A 68 -9.83 4.78 20.04
CA GLU A 68 -9.28 5.89 20.82
C GLU A 68 -7.93 5.50 21.40
N THR A 69 -6.92 6.36 21.19
CA THR A 69 -5.54 6.17 21.64
C THR A 69 -5.08 7.33 22.52
N ASP A 70 -3.97 7.16 23.23
CA ASP A 70 -3.30 8.25 23.96
C ASP A 70 -2.81 9.39 23.03
N LYS A 71 -2.78 9.16 21.71
CA LYS A 71 -2.41 10.15 20.68
C LYS A 71 -3.61 10.63 19.85
N GLY A 72 -4.82 10.43 20.35
CA GLY A 72 -6.09 10.76 19.68
C GLY A 72 -6.69 9.59 18.90
N SER A 73 -7.61 9.89 17.97
CA SER A 73 -8.29 8.85 17.19
C SER A 73 -7.34 8.15 16.21
N GLY A 74 -7.25 6.82 16.31
CA GLY A 74 -6.42 5.96 15.48
C GLY A 74 -7.26 5.10 14.53
N ALA A 75 -6.76 4.87 13.32
CA ALA A 75 -7.36 3.97 12.35
C ALA A 75 -6.62 2.64 12.31
N VAL A 76 -7.35 1.53 12.47
CA VAL A 76 -6.78 0.19 12.57
C VAL A 76 -6.80 -0.53 11.22
N PHE A 77 -5.67 -1.09 10.82
CA PHE A 77 -5.49 -1.83 9.57
C PHE A 77 -4.72 -3.13 9.77
N ASP A 78 -4.81 -4.06 8.80
CA ASP A 78 -3.86 -5.18 8.73
C ASP A 78 -2.41 -4.66 8.67
N LEU A 79 -1.52 -5.28 9.43
CA LEU A 79 -0.09 -5.08 9.33
C LEU A 79 0.50 -6.08 8.32
N ILE A 80 1.29 -5.58 7.38
CA ILE A 80 1.87 -6.39 6.32
C ILE A 80 3.20 -6.97 6.79
N ARG A 81 3.23 -8.30 6.92
CA ARG A 81 4.40 -9.06 7.37
C ARG A 81 4.81 -10.09 6.33
N ASP A 82 6.12 -10.29 6.23
CA ASP A 82 6.71 -11.37 5.46
C ASP A 82 6.44 -12.73 6.13
N PHE A 83 6.69 -13.82 5.40
CA PHE A 83 6.51 -15.19 5.89
C PHE A 83 7.35 -15.53 7.13
N ASN A 84 8.40 -14.76 7.42
CA ASN A 84 9.24 -14.87 8.61
C ASN A 84 8.73 -14.06 9.81
N GLY A 85 7.61 -13.34 9.67
CA GLY A 85 7.01 -12.50 10.72
C GLY A 85 7.54 -11.07 10.79
N GLU A 86 8.59 -10.70 10.04
CA GLU A 86 9.09 -9.33 9.98
C GLU A 86 8.11 -8.41 9.23
N VAL A 87 8.09 -7.13 9.57
CA VAL A 87 7.31 -6.13 8.80
C VAL A 87 7.92 -6.03 7.41
N SER A 88 7.07 -6.16 6.39
CA SER A 88 7.51 -6.14 4.99
C SER A 88 8.20 -4.82 4.65
N LYS A 89 9.09 -4.85 3.66
CA LYS A 89 9.73 -3.62 3.16
C LYS A 89 8.91 -3.00 2.03
N THR A 90 9.10 -1.70 1.81
CA THR A 90 8.46 -1.00 0.68
C THR A 90 8.99 -1.54 -0.64
N LEU A 91 8.22 -1.45 -1.72
CA LEU A 91 8.69 -1.74 -3.06
C LEU A 91 9.86 -0.81 -3.43
N GLU A 92 9.82 0.45 -2.98
CA GLU A 92 10.92 1.39 -3.11
C GLU A 92 12.25 0.84 -2.56
N TYR A 93 12.25 0.19 -1.40
CA TYR A 93 13.46 -0.43 -0.83
C TYR A 93 14.11 -1.42 -1.80
N TYR A 94 13.31 -2.31 -2.40
CA TYR A 94 13.82 -3.32 -3.32
C TYR A 94 14.26 -2.72 -4.66
N LEU A 95 13.47 -1.79 -5.21
CA LEU A 95 13.78 -1.13 -6.48
C LEU A 95 15.05 -0.30 -6.42
N SER A 96 15.36 0.29 -5.26
CA SER A 96 16.50 1.19 -5.05
C SER A 96 17.75 0.47 -4.55
N SER A 97 17.66 -0.83 -4.24
CA SER A 97 18.79 -1.60 -3.72
C SER A 97 19.82 -1.89 -4.81
N GLU A 98 21.08 -1.52 -4.58
CA GLU A 98 22.21 -1.86 -5.46
C GLU A 98 22.64 -3.33 -5.33
N GLN A 99 22.35 -3.94 -4.18
CA GLN A 99 22.77 -5.30 -3.82
C GLN A 99 21.58 -6.27 -3.79
N LEU A 100 20.54 -6.02 -4.60
CA LEU A 100 19.39 -6.90 -4.71
C LEU A 100 19.82 -8.29 -5.21
N ASP A 101 19.51 -9.34 -4.46
CA ASP A 101 19.75 -10.73 -4.90
C ASP A 101 18.99 -10.98 -6.21
N LYS A 102 19.69 -11.51 -7.21
CA LYS A 102 19.10 -11.84 -8.51
C LYS A 102 17.94 -12.84 -8.40
N LYS A 103 17.92 -13.66 -7.35
CA LYS A 103 16.82 -14.60 -7.08
C LYS A 103 15.50 -13.91 -6.74
N GLU A 104 15.52 -12.68 -6.23
CA GLU A 104 14.32 -11.89 -5.90
C GLU A 104 13.64 -11.29 -7.14
N ILE A 105 14.41 -11.09 -8.22
CA ILE A 105 13.96 -10.36 -9.41
C ILE A 105 12.69 -10.97 -10.04
N PRO A 106 12.60 -12.29 -10.28
CA PRO A 106 11.39 -12.89 -10.85
C PRO A 106 10.15 -12.65 -9.97
N GLY A 107 10.27 -12.82 -8.66
CA GLY A 107 9.16 -12.61 -7.72
C GLY A 107 8.67 -11.17 -7.69
N ILE A 108 9.58 -10.19 -7.71
CA ILE A 108 9.22 -8.77 -7.77
C ILE A 108 8.51 -8.43 -9.09
N CYS A 109 9.02 -8.92 -10.22
CA CYS A 109 8.40 -8.71 -11.54
C CYS A 109 6.98 -9.28 -11.59
N GLU A 110 6.80 -10.52 -11.13
CA GLU A 110 5.48 -11.16 -11.09
C GLU A 110 4.52 -10.45 -10.13
N ALA A 111 5.00 -10.04 -8.95
CA ALA A 111 4.20 -9.29 -7.98
C ALA A 111 3.74 -7.94 -8.56
N ILE A 112 4.58 -7.24 -9.31
CA ILE A 112 4.21 -6.01 -10.03
C ILE A 112 3.16 -6.30 -11.10
N ALA A 113 3.37 -7.33 -11.94
CA ALA A 113 2.43 -7.68 -13.00
C ALA A 113 1.04 -8.04 -12.43
N THR A 114 1.02 -8.89 -11.40
CA THR A 114 -0.20 -9.29 -10.69
C THR A 114 -0.87 -8.11 -10.00
N PHE A 115 -0.13 -7.25 -9.31
CA PHE A 115 -0.69 -6.05 -8.67
C PHE A 115 -1.36 -5.10 -9.67
N LYS A 116 -0.74 -4.84 -10.82
CA LYS A 116 -1.34 -4.00 -11.88
C LYS A 116 -2.67 -4.58 -12.37
N ARG A 117 -2.70 -5.90 -12.62
CA ARG A 117 -3.90 -6.63 -13.05
C ARG A 117 -5.01 -6.57 -11.99
N GLU A 118 -4.67 -6.76 -10.73
CA GLU A 118 -5.60 -6.71 -9.60
C GLU A 118 -6.17 -5.32 -9.37
N LEU A 119 -5.31 -4.30 -9.32
CA LEU A 119 -5.73 -2.91 -9.13
C LEU A 119 -6.71 -2.48 -10.23
N HIS A 120 -6.44 -2.85 -11.49
CA HIS A 120 -7.30 -2.55 -12.63
C HIS A 120 -8.59 -3.37 -12.64
N SER A 121 -8.53 -4.68 -12.42
CA SER A 121 -9.71 -5.56 -12.47
C SER A 121 -10.72 -5.22 -11.37
N GLN A 122 -10.25 -4.96 -10.15
CA GLN A 122 -11.07 -4.60 -9.00
C GLN A 122 -11.48 -3.11 -8.99
N ALA A 123 -10.92 -2.32 -9.91
CA ALA A 123 -11.15 -0.88 -10.05
C ALA A 123 -10.91 -0.12 -8.74
N ILE A 124 -9.77 -0.40 -8.09
CA ILE A 124 -9.34 0.27 -6.86
C ILE A 124 -8.61 1.56 -7.24
N ILE A 125 -9.20 2.69 -6.85
CA ILE A 125 -8.70 4.02 -7.16
C ILE A 125 -7.74 4.45 -6.06
N THR A 126 -6.63 5.03 -6.49
CA THR A 126 -5.61 5.61 -5.62
C THR A 126 -5.45 7.08 -5.95
N MET A 127 -4.95 7.88 -5.02
CA MET A 127 -4.57 9.28 -5.27
C MET A 127 -3.21 9.36 -5.95
N THR A 128 -2.23 8.67 -5.38
CA THR A 128 -0.87 8.58 -5.90
C THR A 128 -0.44 7.12 -5.82
N LEU A 129 0.04 6.58 -6.93
CA LEU A 129 0.60 5.24 -6.98
C LEU A 129 2.13 5.37 -7.01
N SER A 130 2.76 5.21 -5.84
CA SER A 130 4.20 5.38 -5.65
C SER A 130 4.78 4.13 -4.97
N PRO A 131 5.97 3.64 -5.37
CA PRO A 131 6.61 2.49 -4.75
C PRO A 131 6.82 2.59 -3.24
N LYS A 132 6.90 3.81 -2.67
CA LYS A 132 7.01 4.02 -1.22
C LYS A 132 5.72 3.71 -0.44
N ASN A 133 4.56 3.77 -1.11
CA ASN A 133 3.25 3.48 -0.52
C ASN A 133 2.82 2.03 -0.75
N ILE A 134 3.68 1.21 -1.34
CA ILE A 134 3.41 -0.18 -1.67
C ILE A 134 4.44 -1.01 -0.94
N MET A 135 4.00 -2.03 -0.22
CA MET A 135 4.86 -3.01 0.43
C MET A 135 5.01 -4.24 -0.46
N TYR A 136 6.20 -4.83 -0.51
CA TYR A 136 6.41 -6.16 -1.09
C TYR A 136 6.42 -7.16 0.05
N LYS A 137 5.30 -7.88 0.17
CA LYS A 137 5.08 -8.92 1.17
C LYS A 137 5.67 -10.22 0.67
N LYS A 138 6.79 -10.66 1.24
CA LYS A 138 7.38 -11.96 0.91
C LYS A 138 6.48 -13.07 1.44
N THR A 139 6.00 -13.92 0.53
CA THR A 139 5.21 -15.12 0.86
C THR A 139 6.08 -16.37 0.97
N ALA A 140 7.27 -16.32 0.37
CA ALA A 140 8.32 -17.32 0.50
C ALA A 140 9.69 -16.65 0.28
N GLY A 141 10.75 -17.46 0.20
CA GLY A 141 12.13 -16.98 0.10
C GLY A 141 12.39 -15.97 -1.03
N ASN A 142 11.77 -16.15 -2.21
CA ASN A 142 11.96 -15.28 -3.39
C ASN A 142 10.63 -14.94 -4.10
N GLU A 143 9.53 -15.09 -3.38
CA GLU A 143 8.17 -14.86 -3.91
C GLU A 143 7.43 -13.91 -2.99
N GLY A 144 6.49 -13.16 -3.55
CA GLY A 144 5.69 -12.25 -2.78
C GLY A 144 4.56 -11.62 -3.57
N CYS A 145 3.81 -10.77 -2.87
CA CYS A 145 2.75 -9.96 -3.45
C CYS A 145 2.92 -8.49 -3.05
N LEU A 146 2.32 -7.59 -3.83
CA LEU A 146 2.31 -6.17 -3.49
C LEU A 146 1.04 -5.79 -2.78
N VAL A 147 1.19 -5.02 -1.70
CA VAL A 147 0.07 -4.46 -0.92
C VAL A 147 0.20 -2.95 -0.88
N LEU A 148 -0.84 -2.25 -1.36
CA LEU A 148 -0.93 -0.80 -1.30
C LEU A 148 -1.43 -0.40 0.09
N ILE A 149 -0.59 0.33 0.84
CA ILE A 149 -0.85 0.61 2.26
C ILE A 149 -1.29 2.05 2.54
N ASP A 150 -1.26 2.93 1.55
CA ASP A 150 -1.57 4.35 1.75
C ASP A 150 -2.06 5.01 0.45
N ASN A 151 -2.60 6.23 0.57
CA ASN A 151 -3.08 7.05 -0.55
C ASN A 151 -4.19 6.37 -1.38
N ILE A 152 -5.01 5.55 -0.73
CA ILE A 152 -6.16 4.91 -1.36
C ILE A 152 -7.35 5.90 -1.38
N GLY A 153 -8.08 5.90 -2.49
CA GLY A 153 -9.26 6.71 -2.68
C GLY A 153 -9.11 7.77 -3.77
N ASN A 154 -10.14 8.60 -3.89
CA ASN A 154 -10.24 9.61 -4.93
C ASN A 154 -10.15 11.02 -4.33
N SER A 155 -9.34 11.89 -4.93
CA SER A 155 -9.25 13.31 -4.57
C SER A 155 -10.14 14.22 -5.42
N ASP A 156 -10.90 13.66 -6.38
CA ASP A 156 -11.78 14.45 -7.23
C ASP A 156 -12.92 15.08 -6.41
N PHE A 157 -13.22 16.36 -6.68
CA PHE A 157 -14.32 17.09 -6.04
C PHE A 157 -15.68 16.42 -6.25
N ILE A 158 -15.90 15.85 -7.44
CA ILE A 158 -17.04 14.95 -7.74
C ILE A 158 -16.48 13.57 -8.08
N PRO A 159 -16.64 12.56 -7.20
CA PRO A 159 -16.01 11.25 -7.37
C PRO A 159 -16.79 10.36 -8.34
N VAL A 160 -17.10 10.85 -9.55
CA VAL A 160 -17.86 10.09 -10.57
C VAL A 160 -17.14 8.78 -10.91
N CYS A 161 -15.80 8.81 -10.95
CA CYS A 161 -14.99 7.61 -11.17
C CYS A 161 -15.15 6.56 -10.06
N THR A 162 -15.58 6.92 -8.85
CA THR A 162 -15.81 5.95 -7.77
C THR A 162 -17.03 5.08 -8.05
N TYR A 163 -18.03 5.61 -8.76
CA TYR A 163 -19.29 4.91 -9.05
C TYR A 163 -19.33 4.28 -10.44
N ILE A 164 -18.58 4.84 -11.41
CA ILE A 164 -18.56 4.34 -12.78
C ILE A 164 -17.28 3.52 -13.03
N THR A 165 -17.43 2.19 -13.04
CA THR A 165 -16.31 1.23 -13.21
C THR A 165 -15.47 1.50 -14.46
N TYR A 166 -16.09 1.87 -15.59
CA TYR A 166 -15.36 2.19 -16.83
C TYR A 166 -14.41 3.39 -16.64
N LEU A 167 -14.89 4.46 -16.01
CA LEU A 167 -14.09 5.65 -15.73
C LEU A 167 -13.00 5.36 -14.68
N ALA A 168 -13.32 4.56 -13.67
CA ALA A 168 -12.36 4.06 -12.69
C ALA A 168 -11.19 3.35 -13.40
N LYS A 169 -11.50 2.38 -14.26
CA LYS A 169 -10.50 1.61 -15.03
C LYS A 169 -9.65 2.50 -15.92
N LYS A 170 -10.25 3.44 -16.65
CA LYS A 170 -9.50 4.43 -17.46
C LYS A 170 -8.59 5.32 -16.59
N LYS A 171 -9.03 5.70 -15.39
CA LYS A 171 -8.21 6.48 -14.44
C LYS A 171 -7.04 5.64 -13.89
N ILE A 172 -7.29 4.37 -13.56
CA ILE A 172 -6.28 3.44 -13.05
C ILE A 172 -5.24 3.15 -14.13
N ALA A 173 -5.64 2.86 -15.37
CA ALA A 173 -4.71 2.62 -16.47
C ALA A 173 -3.71 3.77 -16.68
N ARG A 174 -4.18 5.03 -16.61
CA ARG A 174 -3.30 6.21 -16.68
C ARG A 174 -2.32 6.30 -15.50
N LYS A 175 -2.74 5.90 -14.30
CA LYS A 175 -1.87 5.88 -13.11
C LYS A 175 -0.85 4.74 -13.17
N LEU A 176 -1.25 3.57 -13.67
CA LEU A 176 -0.37 2.43 -13.89
C LEU A 176 0.75 2.77 -14.88
N LEU A 177 0.45 3.49 -15.97
CA LEU A 177 1.48 3.94 -16.91
C LEU A 177 2.56 4.81 -16.23
N ARG A 178 2.15 5.76 -15.38
CA ARG A 178 3.08 6.62 -14.62
C ARG A 178 3.86 5.84 -13.56
N PHE A 179 3.20 4.87 -12.93
CA PHE A 179 3.83 3.98 -11.96
C PHE A 179 4.92 3.14 -12.63
N GLU A 180 4.66 2.55 -13.80
CA GLU A 180 5.67 1.80 -14.57
C GLU A 180 6.89 2.66 -14.92
N GLN A 181 6.68 3.89 -15.38
CA GLN A 181 7.77 4.85 -15.64
C GLN A 181 8.59 5.13 -14.38
N THR A 182 7.91 5.30 -13.23
CA THR A 182 8.56 5.54 -11.93
C THR A 182 9.40 4.32 -11.51
N VAL A 183 8.83 3.12 -11.60
CA VAL A 183 9.51 1.86 -11.28
C VAL A 183 10.76 1.68 -12.15
N LEU A 184 10.63 1.84 -13.47
CA LEU A 184 11.76 1.69 -14.40
C LEU A 184 12.87 2.71 -14.14
N LYS A 185 12.51 3.95 -13.76
CA LYS A 185 13.48 4.98 -13.39
C LYS A 185 14.22 4.61 -12.11
N MET A 186 13.52 4.10 -11.09
CA MET A 186 14.11 3.76 -9.80
C MET A 186 15.09 2.58 -9.89
N CYS A 187 14.79 1.58 -10.72
CA CYS A 187 15.68 0.43 -10.90
C CYS A 187 16.70 0.61 -12.04
N ALA A 188 16.99 1.84 -12.47
CA ALA A 188 17.86 2.09 -13.63
C ALA A 188 19.31 1.60 -13.48
N HIS A 189 19.80 1.49 -12.25
CA HIS A 189 21.08 0.86 -11.92
C HIS A 189 21.05 -0.67 -12.09
N ASN A 190 19.89 -1.32 -11.99
CA ASN A 190 19.74 -2.77 -12.04
C ASN A 190 19.19 -3.25 -13.39
N LYS A 191 20.10 -3.51 -14.34
CA LYS A 191 19.76 -3.95 -15.71
C LYS A 191 18.93 -5.24 -15.76
N ALA A 192 19.17 -6.17 -14.84
CA ALA A 192 18.45 -7.44 -14.80
C ALA A 192 16.98 -7.23 -14.40
N LEU A 193 16.74 -6.41 -13.38
CA LEU A 193 15.39 -6.04 -12.96
C LEU A 193 14.66 -5.22 -14.03
N GLN A 194 15.34 -4.26 -14.68
CA GLN A 194 14.74 -3.53 -15.81
C GLN A 194 14.34 -4.45 -16.96
N LYS A 195 15.15 -5.47 -17.28
CA LYS A 195 14.81 -6.44 -18.33
C LYS A 195 13.56 -7.24 -17.95
N GLY A 196 13.50 -7.74 -16.71
CA GLY A 196 12.35 -8.48 -16.22
C GLY A 196 11.04 -7.69 -16.25
N LEU A 197 11.08 -6.38 -16.00
CA LEU A 197 9.89 -5.51 -15.97
C LEU A 197 9.36 -5.08 -17.35
N LYS A 198 10.16 -5.25 -18.40
CA LYS A 198 9.79 -4.91 -19.78
C LYS A 198 9.21 -6.08 -20.58
N THR A 199 9.19 -7.27 -19.98
CA THR A 199 8.71 -8.51 -20.59
C THR A 199 7.24 -8.71 -20.21
#